data_AF-A0AAW1RDB2-F1
#
_entry.id   AF-A0AAW1RDB2-F1
#
_cell.length_a   1.000
_cell.length_b   1.000
_cell.length_c   1.000
_cell.angle_alpha   90.00
_cell.angle_beta   90.00
_cell.angle_gamma   90.00
#
_symmetry.space_group_name_H-M   'P 1'
#
loop_
_entity.id
_entity.type
_entity.pdbx_description
1 polymer ?
#
loop_
_entity_poly.entity_id
_entity_poly.type
_entity_poly.pdbx_seq_one_letter_code
_entity_poly.pdbx_strand_id
1 'polypeptide(L)'
;MPQRLSNKFPQTKSSGPRPSKSTSKRQKIQDDVVPSITTPSKTNTLRSSQVHEDEDEECLRQFDLTSKFGPCTGMTRMERWTRAEEMGLSPPSSVKDILLRLDGGSSLQHDLWHDRV
;
A
#
# COMPACT_ATOMS: atom_id res chain seq x y z
N MET A 1 -40.81 8.72 24.48
CA MET A 1 -40.57 7.61 23.53
C MET A 1 -39.79 8.15 22.35
N PRO A 2 -38.45 7.99 22.27
CA PRO A 2 -37.69 8.45 21.11
C PRO A 2 -37.96 7.52 19.91
N GLN A 3 -38.41 8.11 18.81
CA GLN A 3 -38.70 7.43 17.55
C GLN A 3 -37.39 6.96 16.90
N ARG A 4 -37.37 5.69 16.51
CA ARG A 4 -36.24 4.98 15.89
C ARG A 4 -36.03 5.46 14.45
N LEU A 5 -34.95 6.19 14.18
CA LEU A 5 -34.53 6.51 12.81
C LEU A 5 -33.99 5.23 12.13
N SER A 6 -34.74 4.68 11.18
CA SER A 6 -34.29 3.53 10.38
C SER A 6 -33.45 4.01 9.19
N ASN A 7 -32.13 3.86 9.26
CA ASN A 7 -31.24 4.11 8.13
C ASN A 7 -31.38 2.98 7.11
N LYS A 8 -32.21 3.18 6.07
CA LYS A 8 -32.29 2.30 4.91
C LYS A 8 -31.25 2.73 3.87
N PHE A 9 -30.04 2.17 3.97
CA PHE A 9 -29.04 2.25 2.91
C PHE A 9 -29.44 1.34 1.75
N PRO A 10 -29.40 1.79 0.48
CA PRO A 10 -29.62 0.92 -0.68
C PRO A 10 -28.44 -0.06 -0.86
N GLN A 11 -28.70 -1.36 -0.76
CA GLN A 11 -27.77 -2.41 -1.20
C GLN A 11 -27.96 -2.64 -2.71
N THR A 12 -27.00 -2.21 -3.52
CA THR A 12 -26.89 -2.67 -4.92
C THR A 12 -26.30 -4.07 -4.94
N LYS A 13 -27.08 -5.03 -5.39
CA LYS A 13 -26.70 -6.44 -5.56
C LYS A 13 -26.00 -6.57 -6.92
N SER A 14 -24.67 -6.66 -6.95
CA SER A 14 -23.95 -6.98 -8.18
C SER A 14 -23.69 -8.49 -8.27
N SER A 15 -24.58 -9.19 -8.95
CA SER A 15 -24.43 -10.59 -9.34
C SER A 15 -23.83 -10.69 -10.74
N GLY A 16 -22.66 -11.32 -10.87
CA GLY A 16 -22.17 -11.82 -12.17
C GLY A 16 -20.65 -11.80 -12.37
N PRO A 17 -20.00 -12.93 -12.72
CA PRO A 17 -18.59 -12.98 -13.09
C PRO A 17 -18.39 -12.49 -14.53
N ARG A 18 -17.31 -11.74 -14.77
CA ARG A 18 -16.96 -11.21 -16.09
C ARG A 18 -15.69 -11.92 -16.61
N PRO A 19 -15.74 -12.66 -17.73
CA PRO A 19 -14.61 -13.44 -18.24
C PRO A 19 -13.53 -12.57 -18.90
N SER A 20 -12.28 -13.03 -18.79
CA SER A 20 -11.09 -12.51 -19.45
C SER A 20 -11.02 -12.96 -20.93
N LYS A 21 -10.49 -12.10 -21.81
CA LYS A 21 -9.81 -12.45 -23.08
C LYS A 21 -9.13 -11.24 -23.74
N SER A 22 -7.81 -11.20 -23.64
CA SER A 22 -6.77 -10.95 -24.66
C SER A 22 -7.09 -10.18 -25.96
N THR A 23 -6.23 -9.18 -26.28
CA THR A 23 -5.35 -9.06 -27.49
C THR A 23 -5.30 -7.65 -28.12
N SER A 24 -4.07 -7.27 -28.54
CA SER A 24 -3.69 -6.24 -29.53
C SER A 24 -3.84 -4.76 -29.11
N LYS A 25 -2.90 -3.83 -29.34
CA LYS A 25 -2.03 -3.64 -30.52
C LYS A 25 -0.89 -2.64 -30.20
N ARG A 26 0.25 -2.90 -30.84
CA ARG A 26 1.47 -2.09 -31.04
C ARG A 26 1.21 -0.65 -31.51
N GLN A 27 1.95 0.32 -30.98
CA GLN A 27 2.28 1.56 -31.70
C GLN A 27 3.67 2.09 -31.31
N LYS A 28 4.47 2.36 -32.35
CA LYS A 28 5.85 2.85 -32.34
C LYS A 28 5.82 4.32 -32.72
N ILE A 29 6.48 5.19 -31.94
CA ILE A 29 6.82 6.56 -32.35
C ILE A 29 8.29 6.80 -31.98
N GLN A 30 9.07 6.88 -33.04
CA GLN A 30 10.34 7.57 -33.25
C GLN A 30 9.94 8.98 -33.76
N ASP A 31 10.59 10.11 -33.56
CA ASP A 31 11.90 10.56 -33.09
C ASP A 31 11.68 11.98 -32.53
N ASP A 32 12.59 12.55 -31.72
CA ASP A 32 13.07 13.94 -31.86
C ASP A 32 13.95 14.34 -30.66
N VAL A 33 15.09 14.93 -31.00
CA VAL A 33 16.26 15.19 -30.17
C VAL A 33 16.15 16.55 -29.48
N VAL A 34 16.47 16.64 -28.18
CA VAL A 34 17.17 17.80 -27.60
C VAL A 34 17.86 17.43 -26.27
N PRO A 35 19.06 18.00 -25.96
CA PRO A 35 20.09 17.35 -25.14
C PRO A 35 20.31 17.96 -23.74
N SER A 36 21.18 17.28 -22.98
CA SER A 36 21.89 17.73 -21.75
C SER A 36 21.02 17.71 -20.49
N ILE A 37 21.43 17.18 -19.33
CA ILE A 37 22.63 17.48 -18.55
C ILE A 37 22.81 16.41 -17.44
N THR A 38 24.05 15.94 -17.27
CA THR A 38 24.74 15.69 -15.99
C THR A 38 24.20 14.61 -15.03
N THR A 39 25.00 13.54 -14.90
CA THR A 39 25.00 12.57 -13.78
C THR A 39 25.32 13.25 -12.44
N PRO A 40 24.98 12.64 -11.28
CA PRO A 40 26.07 11.94 -10.61
C PRO A 40 25.66 10.62 -9.95
N SER A 41 26.50 9.62 -10.23
CA SER A 41 27.04 8.65 -9.27
C SER A 41 26.60 8.84 -7.81
N LYS A 42 25.99 7.79 -7.24
CA LYS A 42 26.19 7.46 -5.83
C LYS A 42 26.72 6.04 -5.73
N THR A 43 28.01 5.87 -6.03
CA THR A 43 28.81 4.88 -5.31
C THR A 43 28.78 5.25 -3.84
N ASN A 44 28.14 4.43 -2.99
CA ASN A 44 28.39 4.53 -1.55
C ASN A 44 28.60 3.14 -0.97
N THR A 45 29.87 2.77 -0.82
CA THR A 45 30.42 1.53 -0.25
C THR A 45 30.23 1.48 1.29
N LEU A 46 29.09 1.94 1.80
CA LEU A 46 28.70 1.93 3.22
C LEU A 46 27.24 1.46 3.40
N ARG A 47 26.70 0.75 2.39
CA ARG A 47 25.27 0.54 2.13
C ARG A 47 24.87 -0.94 2.21
N SER A 48 25.09 -1.61 3.32
CA SER A 48 24.49 -2.95 3.51
C SER A 48 23.36 -2.95 4.52
N SER A 49 23.43 -2.10 5.55
CA SER A 49 22.39 -2.02 6.59
C SER A 49 21.26 -1.05 6.22
N GLN A 50 21.58 0.10 5.61
CA GLN A 50 20.56 1.11 5.21
C GLN A 50 19.68 0.67 4.05
N VAL A 51 20.17 -0.22 3.18
CA VAL A 51 19.39 -0.68 2.02
C VAL A 51 18.16 -1.47 2.46
N HIS A 52 18.30 -2.26 3.53
CA HIS A 52 17.18 -3.02 4.09
C HIS A 52 16.12 -2.10 4.70
N GLU A 53 16.53 -1.02 5.37
CA GLU A 53 15.60 -0.05 5.97
C GLU A 53 14.77 0.66 4.89
N ASP A 54 15.42 1.10 3.79
CA ASP A 54 14.74 1.73 2.66
C ASP A 54 13.71 0.79 1.99
N GLU A 55 14.06 -0.49 1.79
CA GLU A 55 13.18 -1.52 1.22
C GLU A 55 11.99 -1.87 2.12
N ASP A 56 12.24 -1.92 3.44
CA ASP A 56 11.23 -2.18 4.45
C ASP A 56 10.19 -1.05 4.48
N GLU A 57 10.65 0.21 4.46
CA GLU A 57 9.79 1.38 4.37
C GLU A 57 8.92 1.36 3.11
N GLU A 58 9.51 1.03 1.96
CA GLU A 58 8.77 0.93 0.69
C GLU A 58 7.70 -0.17 0.74
N CYS A 59 8.01 -1.34 1.34
CA CYS A 59 7.04 -2.41 1.56
C CYS A 59 5.86 -1.94 2.42
N LEU A 60 6.12 -1.22 3.51
CA LEU A 60 5.07 -0.68 4.38
C LEU A 60 4.24 0.39 3.65
N ARG A 61 4.87 1.26 2.84
CA ARG A 61 4.17 2.27 2.03
C ARG A 61 3.25 1.62 1.01
N GLN A 62 3.72 0.56 0.34
CA GLN A 62 2.91 -0.19 -0.62
C GLN A 62 1.72 -0.88 0.05
N PHE A 63 1.89 -1.40 1.27
CA PHE A 63 0.81 -1.94 2.08
C PHE A 63 -0.25 -0.87 2.40
N ASP A 64 0.16 0.33 2.79
CA ASP A 64 -0.72 1.46 3.09
C ASP A 64 -1.55 1.91 1.87
N LEU A 65 -0.93 1.94 0.69
CA LEU A 65 -1.59 2.28 -0.58
C LEU A 65 -2.58 1.21 -1.07
N THR A 66 -2.46 -0.02 -0.58
CA THR A 66 -3.30 -1.11 -1.05
C THR A 66 -4.62 -1.15 -0.28
N SER A 67 -5.73 -0.77 -0.93
CA SER A 67 -7.07 -0.74 -0.31
C SER A 67 -7.69 -2.12 -0.05
N LYS A 68 -7.08 -3.21 -0.55
CA LYS A 68 -7.63 -4.57 -0.44
C LYS A 68 -7.81 -5.03 1.00
N PHE A 69 -6.99 -4.54 1.93
CA PHE A 69 -6.95 -4.94 3.33
C PHE A 69 -7.88 -4.11 4.24
N GLY A 70 -8.66 -3.20 3.65
CA GLY A 70 -9.52 -2.27 4.38
C GLY A 70 -8.89 -0.89 4.58
N PRO A 71 -9.59 0.03 5.25
CA PRO A 71 -9.09 1.39 5.47
C PRO A 71 -7.79 1.41 6.27
N CYS A 72 -6.92 2.36 5.96
CA CYS A 72 -5.60 2.61 6.52
C CYS A 72 -5.57 3.90 7.37
N THR A 73 -6.68 4.24 8.00
CA THR A 73 -6.78 5.47 8.79
C THR A 73 -7.33 5.15 10.17
N GLY A 74 -6.70 5.73 11.19
CA GLY A 74 -7.11 5.58 12.59
C GLY A 74 -6.70 4.27 13.28
N MET A 75 -5.78 3.49 12.69
CA MET A 75 -5.16 2.33 13.33
C MET A 75 -3.67 2.23 12.95
N THR A 76 -2.93 1.42 13.69
CA THR A 76 -1.54 1.09 13.34
C THR A 76 -1.49 0.10 12.17
N ARG A 77 -0.34 0.05 11.48
CA ARG A 77 -0.10 -0.94 10.42
C ARG A 77 -0.23 -2.38 10.94
N MET A 78 0.13 -2.62 12.20
CA MET A 78 0.02 -3.93 12.84
C MET A 78 -1.44 -4.34 13.05
N GLU A 79 -2.26 -3.43 13.59
CA GLU A 79 -3.71 -3.68 13.76
C GLU A 79 -4.39 -3.94 12.42
N ARG A 80 -4.04 -3.15 11.39
CA ARG A 80 -4.56 -3.33 10.03
C ARG A 80 -4.15 -4.68 9.45
N TRP A 81 -2.91 -5.10 9.67
CA TRP A 81 -2.41 -6.40 9.25
C TRP A 81 -3.18 -7.55 9.93
N THR A 82 -3.36 -7.50 11.25
CA THR A 82 -4.10 -8.52 12.01
C THR A 82 -5.54 -8.63 11.52
N ARG A 83 -6.23 -7.49 11.33
CA ARG A 83 -7.61 -7.49 10.82
C ARG A 83 -7.70 -8.12 9.43
N ALA A 84 -6.74 -7.84 8.54
CA ALA A 84 -6.69 -8.44 7.21
C ALA A 84 -6.49 -9.96 7.26
N GLU A 85 -5.66 -10.44 8.20
CA GLU A 85 -5.48 -11.87 8.47
C GLU A 85 -6.77 -12.51 8.98
N GLU A 86 -7.44 -11.89 9.96
CA GLU A 86 -8.73 -12.33 10.50
C GLU A 86 -9.84 -12.38 9.45
N MET A 87 -9.83 -11.44 8.49
CA MET A 87 -10.75 -11.42 7.35
C MET A 87 -10.38 -12.42 6.24
N GLY A 88 -9.28 -13.18 6.40
CA GLY A 88 -8.83 -14.17 5.42
C GLY A 88 -8.29 -13.56 4.13
N LEU A 89 -7.82 -12.30 4.15
CA LEU A 89 -7.32 -11.58 2.97
C LEU A 89 -5.84 -11.83 2.67
N SER A 90 -5.20 -12.70 3.45
CA SER A 90 -3.78 -13.09 3.32
C SER A 90 -2.84 -11.88 3.13
N PRO A 91 -2.71 -11.00 4.14
CA PRO A 91 -1.73 -9.92 4.08
C PRO A 91 -0.29 -10.46 4.00
N PRO A 92 0.66 -9.71 3.42
CA PRO A 92 2.02 -10.19 3.21
C PRO A 92 2.73 -10.41 4.56
N SER A 93 3.38 -11.55 4.77
CA SER A 93 4.11 -11.84 6.00
C SER A 93 5.30 -10.90 6.20
N SER A 94 5.95 -10.46 5.11
CA SER A 94 7.05 -9.48 5.16
C SER A 94 6.66 -8.21 5.90
N VAL A 95 5.41 -7.73 5.75
CA VAL A 95 4.91 -6.56 6.47
C VAL A 95 4.88 -6.83 7.98
N LYS A 96 4.41 -8.01 8.41
CA LYS A 96 4.42 -8.41 9.82
C LYS A 96 5.83 -8.48 10.37
N ASP A 97 6.75 -9.09 9.64
CA ASP A 97 8.15 -9.25 10.05
C ASP A 97 8.86 -7.90 10.19
N ILE A 98 8.59 -6.95 9.29
CA ILE A 98 9.06 -5.56 9.40
C ILE A 98 8.49 -4.91 10.67
N LEU A 99 7.18 -5.00 10.88
CA LEU A 99 6.50 -4.38 12.02
C LEU A 99 6.91 -4.98 13.38
N LEU A 100 7.28 -6.26 13.43
CA LEU A 100 7.82 -6.90 14.63
C LEU A 100 9.24 -6.43 14.98
N ARG A 101 10.03 -6.02 13.97
CA ARG A 101 11.38 -5.46 14.18
C ARG A 101 11.32 -4.00 14.64
N LEU A 102 10.23 -3.30 14.32
CA LEU A 102 10.04 -1.90 14.67
C LEU A 102 9.66 -1.74 16.15
N ASP A 103 10.32 -0.82 16.83
CA ASP A 103 9.96 -0.44 18.20
C ASP A 103 8.60 0.30 18.23
N GLY A 104 7.92 0.22 19.37
CA GLY A 104 6.61 0.84 19.66
C GLY A 104 6.53 2.36 19.42
N GLY A 105 7.67 3.04 19.41
CA GLY A 105 7.75 4.48 19.15
C GLY A 105 8.05 4.88 17.71
N SER A 106 8.20 3.93 16.78
CA SER A 106 8.56 4.24 15.41
C SER A 106 7.38 4.82 14.64
N SER A 107 7.60 5.92 13.91
CA SER A 107 6.61 6.49 12.98
C SER A 107 6.20 5.49 11.89
N LEU A 108 7.02 4.47 11.64
CA LEU A 108 6.73 3.38 10.72
C LEU A 108 5.68 2.39 11.25
N GLN A 109 5.24 2.50 12.51
CA GLN A 109 4.07 1.75 12.98
C GLN A 109 2.75 2.37 12.51
N HIS A 110 2.77 3.63 12.10
CA HIS A 110 1.59 4.37 11.68
C HIS A 110 1.46 4.42 10.15
N ASP A 111 0.20 4.47 9.69
CA ASP A 111 -0.13 4.61 8.28
C ASP A 111 0.30 5.99 7.73
N LEU A 112 0.46 6.12 6.40
CA LEU A 112 0.95 7.36 5.73
C LEU A 112 0.15 8.63 6.03
N TRP A 113 -1.10 8.46 6.49
CA TRP A 113 -2.03 9.54 6.71
C TRP A 113 -2.19 9.92 8.18
N HIS A 114 -1.49 9.27 9.11
CA HIS A 114 -1.69 9.48 10.55
C HIS A 114 -1.57 10.96 10.99
N ASP A 115 -0.63 11.71 10.42
CA ASP A 115 -0.40 13.12 10.77
C ASP A 115 -1.15 14.13 9.87
N ARG A 116 -2.04 13.67 8.99
CA ARG A 116 -2.71 14.52 7.97
C ARG A 116 -4.23 14.64 8.16
N VAL A 117 -4.78 14.02 9.20
CA VAL A 117 -6.22 13.98 9.49
C VAL A 117 -6.55 14.64 10.82
#